data_AF-A0A0B1SXA9-F1
#
_entry.id   AF-A0A0B1SXA9-F1
#
_cell.length_a   1.000
_cell.length_b   1.000
_cell.length_c   1.000
_cell.angle_alpha   90.00
_cell.angle_beta   90.00
_cell.angle_gamma   90.00
#
_symmetry.space_group_name_H-M   'P 1'
#
loop_
_entity.id
_entity.type
_entity.pdbx_description
1 polymer ?
#
loop_
_entity_poly.entity_id
_entity_poly.type
_entity_poly.pdbx_seq_one_letter_code
_entity_poly.pdbx_strand_id
1 'polypeptide(L)'
;MRKFLLIVLVATVSSSAVNYSDEFAREFMFPLSAAAYSDEPERCLANRFTNATIYQKVTVSCRDLFDGNICSGFIAVLHDQEAIVLSFRGTTKASQLVSEAVKSVFLKWYAWFGMGNVSRYFGNAMNTLWYEHGLSQHLLELTKKYPNYEIWVSRGA
;
A
#
# COMPACT_ATOMS: atom_id res chain seq x y z
N MET A 1 -27.79 -36.24 -43.94
CA MET A 1 -27.87 -35.88 -42.50
C MET A 1 -26.46 -35.60 -41.99
N ARG A 2 -26.10 -34.33 -41.81
CA ARG A 2 -24.72 -33.90 -41.50
C ARG A 2 -24.64 -33.60 -40.00
N LYS A 3 -23.96 -34.48 -39.25
CA LYS A 3 -23.74 -34.31 -37.80
C LYS A 3 -22.76 -33.15 -37.59
N PHE A 4 -23.22 -32.05 -37.02
CA PHE A 4 -22.36 -30.96 -36.56
C PHE A 4 -21.74 -31.39 -35.22
N LEU A 5 -20.42 -31.59 -35.21
CA LEU A 5 -19.65 -31.85 -34.00
C LEU A 5 -19.36 -30.51 -33.32
N LEU A 6 -20.03 -30.22 -32.21
CA LEU A 6 -19.72 -29.09 -31.34
C LEU A 6 -18.46 -29.41 -30.55
N ILE A 7 -17.33 -28.80 -30.94
CA ILE A 7 -16.09 -28.83 -30.16
C ILE A 7 -16.24 -27.77 -29.07
N VAL A 8 -16.51 -28.21 -27.83
CA VAL A 8 -16.43 -27.35 -26.65
C VAL A 8 -14.96 -27.18 -26.30
N LEU A 9 -14.42 -25.99 -26.57
CA LEU A 9 -13.07 -25.61 -26.15
C LEU A 9 -13.12 -25.38 -24.62
N VAL A 10 -12.78 -26.41 -23.84
CA VAL A 10 -12.54 -26.23 -22.41
C VAL A 10 -11.19 -25.52 -22.27
N ALA A 11 -11.23 -24.20 -22.08
CA ALA A 11 -10.05 -23.46 -21.67
C ALA A 11 -9.64 -23.96 -20.28
N THR A 12 -8.66 -24.85 -20.24
CA THR A 12 -7.96 -25.20 -19.01
C THR A 12 -7.24 -23.94 -18.54
N VAL A 13 -7.84 -23.21 -17.59
CA VAL A 13 -7.14 -22.14 -16.87
C VAL A 13 -6.06 -22.85 -16.06
N SER A 14 -4.84 -22.85 -16.57
CA SER A 14 -3.65 -23.21 -15.78
C SER A 14 -3.53 -22.16 -14.69
N SER A 15 -4.15 -22.40 -13.53
CA SER A 15 -3.87 -21.63 -12.33
C SER A 15 -2.40 -21.87 -12.03
N SER A 16 -1.54 -20.90 -12.37
CA SER A 16 -0.20 -20.83 -11.82
C SER A 16 -0.39 -20.95 -10.31
N ALA A 17 0.23 -21.95 -9.65
CA ALA A 17 0.18 -22.04 -8.21
C ALA A 17 0.84 -20.77 -7.67
N VAL A 18 0.02 -19.79 -7.26
CA VAL A 18 0.54 -18.52 -6.78
C VAL A 18 1.06 -18.76 -5.37
N ASN A 19 2.35 -18.53 -5.15
CA ASN A 19 3.01 -18.84 -3.87
C ASN A 19 2.75 -17.75 -2.81
N TYR A 20 1.50 -17.30 -2.67
CA TYR A 20 1.08 -16.38 -1.62
C TYR A 20 -0.13 -16.94 -0.88
N SER A 21 -0.26 -16.56 0.40
CA SER A 21 -1.46 -16.87 1.17
C SER A 21 -2.57 -15.89 0.80
N ASP A 22 -3.59 -16.41 0.12
CA ASP A 22 -4.79 -15.66 -0.23
C ASP A 22 -5.54 -15.16 1.00
N GLU A 23 -5.62 -16.01 2.04
CA GLU A 23 -6.17 -15.65 3.34
C GLU A 23 -5.42 -14.47 3.95
N PHE A 24 -4.08 -14.51 3.95
CA PHE A 24 -3.28 -13.40 4.47
C PHE A 24 -3.57 -12.08 3.72
N ALA A 25 -3.63 -12.17 2.38
CA ALA A 25 -3.89 -11.00 1.55
C ALA A 25 -5.29 -10.40 1.78
N ARG A 26 -6.34 -11.24 1.81
CA ARG A 26 -7.73 -10.79 1.97
C ARG A 26 -8.05 -10.36 3.39
N GLU A 27 -7.54 -11.09 4.38
CA GLU A 27 -7.94 -10.91 5.77
C GLU A 27 -7.11 -9.84 6.49
N PHE A 28 -5.86 -9.59 6.06
CA PHE A 28 -4.97 -8.61 6.70
C PHE A 28 -4.59 -7.49 5.76
N MET A 29 -3.90 -7.79 4.65
CA MET A 29 -3.29 -6.74 3.81
C MET A 29 -4.31 -5.84 3.13
N PHE A 30 -5.44 -6.40 2.68
CA PHE A 30 -6.49 -5.63 2.02
C PHE A 30 -7.20 -4.66 2.99
N PRO A 31 -7.70 -5.08 4.17
CA PRO A 31 -8.25 -4.17 5.17
C PRO A 31 -7.28 -3.08 5.62
N LEU A 32 -6.00 -3.41 5.82
CA LEU A 32 -4.97 -2.42 6.17
C LEU A 32 -4.80 -1.38 5.06
N SER A 33 -4.75 -1.82 3.80
CA SER A 33 -4.68 -0.92 2.63
C SER A 33 -5.92 -0.03 2.52
N ALA A 34 -7.11 -0.57 2.80
CA ALA A 34 -8.36 0.19 2.80
C ALA A 34 -8.41 1.20 3.94
N ALA A 35 -7.94 0.83 5.14
CA ALA A 35 -7.88 1.73 6.30
C ALA A 35 -7.02 2.98 6.03
N ALA A 36 -6.01 2.89 5.17
CA ALA A 36 -5.16 4.04 4.80
C ALA A 36 -5.93 5.15 4.08
N TYR A 37 -7.10 4.85 3.50
CA TYR A 37 -7.99 5.84 2.89
C TYR A 37 -8.87 6.57 3.91
N SER A 38 -8.99 6.08 5.14
CA SER A 38 -9.83 6.67 6.18
C SER A 38 -9.17 7.86 6.87
N ASP A 39 -9.97 8.85 7.22
CA ASP A 39 -9.54 9.92 8.13
C ASP A 39 -9.36 9.40 9.57
N GLU A 40 -10.02 8.30 9.92
CA GLU A 40 -9.97 7.63 11.23
C GLU A 40 -9.60 6.15 11.07
N PRO A 41 -8.33 5.80 10.77
CA PRO A 41 -7.92 4.40 10.57
C PRO A 41 -8.10 3.56 11.85
N GLU A 42 -8.05 4.17 13.03
CA GLU A 42 -8.36 3.55 14.33
C GLU A 42 -9.68 2.79 14.31
N ARG A 43 -10.74 3.42 13.77
CA ARG A 43 -12.07 2.81 13.67
C ARG A 43 -12.08 1.63 12.71
N CYS A 44 -11.36 1.75 11.60
CA CYS A 44 -11.22 0.66 10.64
C CYS A 44 -10.49 -0.55 11.26
N LEU A 45 -9.41 -0.29 12.01
CA LEU A 45 -8.65 -1.34 12.68
C LEU A 45 -9.43 -1.97 13.83
N ALA A 46 -10.10 -1.18 14.67
CA ALA A 46 -10.93 -1.68 15.77
C ALA A 46 -12.09 -2.56 15.28
N ASN A 47 -12.63 -2.29 14.09
CA ASN A 47 -13.67 -3.11 13.48
C ASN A 47 -13.13 -4.44 12.90
N ARG A 48 -11.84 -4.52 12.57
CA ARG A 48 -11.25 -5.68 11.87
C ARG A 48 -10.36 -6.53 12.77
N PHE A 49 -9.70 -5.95 13.76
CA PHE A 49 -8.68 -6.58 14.58
C PHE A 49 -9.00 -6.36 16.07
N THR A 50 -8.84 -7.42 16.86
CA THR A 50 -9.17 -7.44 18.29
C THR A 50 -8.18 -6.66 19.16
N ASN A 51 -6.90 -6.60 18.74
CA ASN A 51 -5.82 -6.02 19.54
C ASN A 51 -4.88 -5.19 18.66
N ALA A 52 -5.46 -4.19 18.00
CA ALA A 52 -4.74 -3.25 17.14
C ALA A 52 -4.65 -1.87 17.79
N THR A 53 -3.50 -1.21 17.63
CA THR A 53 -3.28 0.17 18.07
C THR A 53 -2.67 0.98 16.94
N ILE A 54 -3.23 2.16 16.60
CA ILE A 54 -2.50 3.11 15.75
C ILE A 54 -1.43 3.76 16.62
N TYR A 55 -0.21 3.76 16.10
CA TYR A 55 0.92 4.43 16.72
C TYR A 55 1.07 5.85 16.19
N GLN A 56 0.97 6.03 14.87
CA GLN A 56 1.11 7.33 14.23
C GLN A 56 0.34 7.36 12.92
N LYS A 57 -0.34 8.47 12.64
CA LYS A 57 -0.88 8.77 11.31
C LYS A 57 -0.28 10.09 10.82
N VAL A 58 0.16 10.09 9.57
CA VAL A 58 0.66 11.28 8.88
C VAL A 58 -0.24 11.54 7.69
N THR A 59 -0.77 12.76 7.58
CA THR A 59 -1.50 13.25 6.41
C THR A 59 -1.02 14.65 6.11
N VAL A 60 -0.34 14.82 4.98
CA VAL A 60 0.39 16.04 4.62
C VAL A 60 0.27 16.31 3.12
N SER A 61 0.55 17.53 2.68
CA SER A 61 0.71 17.78 1.25
C SER A 61 1.93 17.01 0.74
N CYS A 62 1.76 16.26 -0.35
CA CYS A 62 2.89 15.69 -1.07
C CYS A 62 3.71 16.85 -1.65
N ARG A 63 5.03 16.84 -1.46
CA ARG A 63 5.96 17.69 -2.22
C ARG A 63 6.22 17.10 -3.60
N ASP A 64 5.15 16.82 -4.33
CA ASP A 64 5.24 16.27 -5.69
C ASP A 64 5.04 17.36 -6.75
N LEU A 65 5.12 16.96 -8.03
CA LEU A 65 5.06 17.89 -9.16
C LEU A 65 3.65 18.43 -9.43
N PHE A 66 2.65 18.00 -8.66
CA PHE A 66 1.27 18.41 -8.77
C PHE A 66 0.80 19.04 -7.46
N ASP A 67 0.60 20.36 -7.49
CA ASP A 67 0.09 21.09 -6.34
C ASP A 67 -1.26 20.52 -5.86
N GLY A 68 -1.36 20.28 -4.55
CA GLY A 68 -2.60 19.85 -3.88
C GLY A 68 -2.82 18.34 -3.76
N ASN A 69 -1.82 17.51 -4.10
CA ASN A 69 -1.86 16.09 -3.74
C ASN A 69 -1.60 15.91 -2.25
N ILE A 70 -2.38 15.05 -1.61
CA ILE A 70 -2.24 14.72 -0.19
C ILE A 70 -1.61 13.33 -0.08
N CYS A 71 -0.51 13.27 0.67
CA CYS A 71 0.19 12.05 1.04
C CYS A 71 -0.31 11.63 2.41
N SER A 72 -0.64 10.35 2.56
CA SER A 72 -1.10 9.83 3.84
C SER A 72 -0.54 8.45 4.09
N GLY A 73 -0.21 8.17 5.34
CA GLY A 73 0.16 6.85 5.80
C GLY A 73 0.02 6.75 7.32
N PHE A 74 -0.04 5.53 7.82
CA PHE A 74 -0.07 5.27 9.25
C PHE A 74 0.83 4.10 9.62
N ILE A 75 1.25 4.09 10.88
CA ILE A 75 1.86 2.97 11.55
C ILE A 75 0.90 2.44 12.60
N ALA A 76 0.71 1.13 12.63
CA ALA A 76 -0.09 0.44 13.62
C ALA A 76 0.68 -0.76 14.18
N VAL A 77 0.26 -1.25 15.33
CA VAL A 77 0.74 -2.50 15.90
C VAL A 77 -0.45 -3.45 16.06
N LEU A 78 -0.34 -4.62 15.46
CA LEU A 78 -1.30 -5.72 15.58
C LEU A 78 -0.70 -6.75 16.56
N HIS A 79 -1.08 -6.67 17.83
CA HIS A 79 -0.42 -7.46 18.89
C HIS A 79 -0.72 -8.95 18.78
N ASP A 80 -1.93 -9.33 18.36
CA ASP A 80 -2.33 -10.73 18.21
C ASP A 80 -1.62 -11.42 17.02
N GLN A 81 -1.13 -10.62 16.06
CA GLN A 81 -0.39 -11.08 14.88
C GLN A 81 1.11 -10.91 15.03
N GLU A 82 1.58 -10.31 16.14
CA GLU A 82 2.97 -9.91 16.31
C GLU A 82 3.49 -9.12 15.09
N ALA A 83 2.73 -8.12 14.63
CA ALA A 83 3.05 -7.37 13.42
C ALA A 83 3.03 -5.85 13.64
N ILE A 84 4.04 -5.17 13.12
CA ILE A 84 4.07 -3.72 12.95
C ILE A 84 3.64 -3.42 11.52
N VAL A 85 2.52 -2.73 11.37
CA VAL A 85 1.97 -2.37 10.07
C VAL A 85 2.42 -0.97 9.71
N LEU A 86 2.91 -0.82 8.48
CA LEU A 86 3.06 0.46 7.81
C LEU A 86 2.16 0.47 6.58
N SER A 87 1.16 1.35 6.57
CA SER A 87 0.21 1.45 5.47
C SER A 87 0.23 2.82 4.83
N PHE A 88 0.25 2.86 3.50
CA PHE A 88 0.25 4.08 2.71
C PHE A 88 -1.03 4.20 1.89
N ARG A 89 -1.60 5.40 1.86
CA ARG A 89 -2.77 5.70 1.02
C ARG A 89 -2.34 5.85 -0.44
N GLY A 90 -3.12 5.25 -1.34
CA GLY A 90 -3.01 5.52 -2.77
C GLY A 90 -3.69 6.81 -3.20
N THR A 91 -3.95 6.92 -4.51
CA THR A 91 -4.53 8.10 -5.13
C THR A 91 -6.06 8.08 -4.97
N THR A 92 -6.65 9.16 -4.45
CA THR A 92 -8.10 9.24 -4.16
C THR A 92 -8.96 9.79 -5.30
N LYS A 93 -8.36 10.29 -6.38
CA LYS A 93 -9.09 10.91 -7.51
C LYS A 93 -9.05 9.98 -8.73
N ALA A 94 -10.21 9.54 -9.22
CA ALA A 94 -10.36 8.55 -10.30
C ALA A 94 -10.74 9.14 -11.69
N SER A 95 -10.87 10.47 -11.84
CA SER A 95 -11.42 11.05 -13.06
C SER A 95 -10.41 11.04 -14.22
N GLN A 96 -10.76 10.31 -15.30
CA GLN A 96 -10.13 10.08 -16.61
C GLN A 96 -8.89 10.88 -17.08
N LEU A 97 -8.71 12.15 -16.69
CA LEU A 97 -7.45 12.94 -16.82
C LEU A 97 -6.29 12.40 -15.94
N VAL A 98 -6.62 11.67 -14.86
CA VAL A 98 -5.72 10.91 -13.98
C VAL A 98 -4.87 9.89 -14.76
N SER A 99 -5.30 9.50 -15.97
CA SER A 99 -4.63 8.52 -16.84
C SER A 99 -3.55 9.13 -17.74
N GLU A 100 -3.64 10.40 -18.13
CA GLU A 100 -2.67 11.03 -19.05
C GLU A 100 -1.64 11.91 -18.32
N ALA A 101 -2.01 12.56 -17.21
CA ALA A 101 -1.08 13.36 -16.40
C ALA A 101 -0.09 12.51 -15.59
N VAL A 102 -0.55 11.35 -15.07
CA VAL A 102 0.28 10.25 -14.54
C VAL A 102 1.38 9.91 -15.56
N LYS A 103 1.03 9.70 -16.83
CA LYS A 103 1.98 9.33 -17.91
C LYS A 103 3.04 10.39 -18.23
N SER A 104 2.79 11.68 -18.02
CA SER A 104 3.81 12.74 -18.18
C SER A 104 4.73 12.90 -16.96
N VAL A 105 4.29 12.51 -15.76
CA VAL A 105 5.02 12.71 -14.49
C VAL A 105 5.87 11.51 -14.05
N PHE A 106 5.61 10.31 -14.56
CA PHE A 106 6.54 9.18 -14.46
C PHE A 106 7.75 9.29 -15.41
N LEU A 107 7.96 10.40 -16.12
CA LEU A 107 9.08 10.59 -17.05
C LEU A 107 10.38 11.06 -16.39
N LYS A 108 10.30 11.70 -15.20
CA LYS A 108 11.51 12.14 -14.47
C LYS A 108 11.86 11.11 -13.40
N TRP A 109 12.79 10.26 -13.78
CA TRP A 109 13.44 9.31 -12.89
C TRP A 109 14.66 9.95 -12.27
N TYR A 110 15.09 9.46 -11.12
CA TYR A 110 16.38 9.79 -10.56
C TYR A 110 16.99 8.57 -9.88
N ALA A 111 18.32 8.55 -9.83
CA ALA A 111 19.06 7.49 -9.17
C ALA A 111 18.76 7.52 -7.66
N TRP A 112 18.14 6.46 -7.18
CA TRP A 112 17.73 6.29 -5.79
C TRP A 112 18.76 5.41 -5.08
N PHE A 113 19.63 6.04 -4.28
CA PHE A 113 20.60 5.40 -3.38
C PHE A 113 21.31 4.15 -3.94
N GLY A 114 21.75 4.20 -5.20
CA GLY A 114 22.47 3.08 -5.84
C GLY A 114 21.62 1.82 -6.11
N MET A 115 20.31 1.84 -5.85
CA MET A 115 19.38 0.71 -6.04
C MET A 115 18.57 0.79 -7.34
N GLY A 116 18.89 1.76 -8.20
CA GLY A 116 18.23 1.97 -9.49
C GLY A 116 17.59 3.35 -9.60
N ASN A 117 16.67 3.48 -10.54
CA ASN A 117 15.96 4.72 -10.80
C ASN A 117 14.54 4.65 -10.24
N VAL A 118 14.11 5.69 -9.53
CA VAL A 118 12.73 5.82 -9.02
C VAL A 118 12.08 7.05 -9.65
N SER A 119 10.79 6.96 -9.94
CA SER A 119 10.01 8.13 -10.35
C SER A 119 10.08 9.20 -9.26
N ARG A 120 10.41 10.44 -9.62
CA ARG A 120 10.41 11.57 -8.68
C ARG A 120 9.11 11.71 -7.92
N TYR A 121 7.96 11.39 -8.53
CA TYR A 121 6.66 11.44 -7.87
C TYR A 121 6.62 10.51 -6.64
N PHE A 122 6.86 9.21 -6.84
CA PHE A 122 6.85 8.24 -5.73
C PHE A 122 8.00 8.47 -4.76
N GLY A 123 9.16 8.86 -5.27
CA GLY A 123 10.32 9.16 -4.45
C GLY A 123 10.09 10.33 -3.50
N ASN A 124 9.50 11.42 -3.98
CA ASN A 124 9.18 12.59 -3.16
C ASN A 124 8.10 12.27 -2.13
N ALA A 125 7.00 11.63 -2.56
CA ALA A 125 5.92 11.21 -1.65
C ALA A 125 6.46 10.31 -0.52
N MET A 126 7.31 9.34 -0.88
CA MET A 126 7.95 8.47 0.11
C MET A 126 8.90 9.27 1.01
N ASN A 127 9.79 10.10 0.47
CA ASN A 127 10.71 10.90 1.29
C ASN A 127 9.98 11.82 2.28
N THR A 128 8.90 12.47 1.83
CA THR A 128 8.08 13.33 2.69
C THR A 128 7.50 12.53 3.86
N LEU A 129 6.83 11.40 3.61
CA LEU A 129 6.26 10.61 4.71
C LEU A 129 7.35 9.93 5.57
N TRP A 130 8.34 9.31 4.93
CA TRP A 130 9.34 8.44 5.56
C TRP A 130 10.39 9.22 6.34
N TYR A 131 11.00 10.25 5.73
CA TYR A 131 12.09 11.01 6.34
C TYR A 131 11.61 12.35 6.92
N GLU A 132 10.85 13.15 6.16
CA GLU A 132 10.47 14.52 6.60
C GLU A 132 9.43 14.50 7.73
N HIS A 133 8.54 13.51 7.74
CA HIS A 133 7.48 13.36 8.75
C HIS A 133 7.65 12.14 9.66
N GLY A 134 8.85 11.56 9.71
CA GLY A 134 9.26 10.70 10.82
C GLY A 134 8.72 9.27 10.84
N LEU A 135 8.01 8.78 9.80
CA LEU A 135 7.55 7.38 9.79
C LEU A 135 8.71 6.39 9.94
N SER A 136 9.89 6.69 9.39
CA SER A 136 11.08 5.86 9.56
C SER A 136 11.57 5.78 11.01
N GLN A 137 11.49 6.88 11.75
CA GLN A 137 11.91 6.95 13.15
C GLN A 137 10.93 6.19 14.03
N HIS A 138 9.63 6.40 13.83
CA HIS A 138 8.58 5.68 14.55
C HIS A 138 8.61 4.17 14.28
N LEU A 139 8.87 3.76 13.03
CA LEU A 139 9.06 2.35 12.72
C LEU A 139 10.27 1.78 13.47
N LEU A 140 11.39 2.51 13.50
CA LEU A 140 12.60 2.09 14.22
C LEU A 140 12.39 2.01 15.75
N GLU A 141 11.60 2.92 16.32
CA GLU A 141 11.22 2.87 17.74
C GLU A 141 10.40 1.62 18.04
N LEU A 142 9.44 1.29 17.18
CA LEU A 142 8.59 0.12 17.34
C LEU A 142 9.35 -1.19 17.12
N THR A 143 10.28 -1.28 16.17
CA THR A 143 11.09 -2.50 15.98
C THR A 143 12.04 -2.74 17.15
N LYS A 144 12.53 -1.68 17.82
CA LYS A 144 13.26 -1.81 19.09
C LYS A 144 12.37 -2.28 20.23
N LYS A 145 11.13 -1.79 20.28
CA LYS A 145 10.15 -2.15 21.32
C LYS A 145 9.62 -3.58 21.15
N TYR A 146 9.44 -4.03 19.91
CA TYR A 146 8.89 -5.32 19.53
C TYR A 146 9.84 -6.05 18.55
N PRO A 147 10.99 -6.56 19.01
CA PRO A 147 12.04 -7.08 18.14
C PRO A 147 11.67 -8.37 17.38
N ASN A 148 10.65 -9.09 17.86
CA ASN A 148 10.18 -10.33 17.23
C ASN A 148 9.01 -10.11 16.28
N TYR A 149 8.50 -8.87 16.17
CA TYR A 149 7.34 -8.60 15.34
C TYR A 149 7.72 -8.49 13.87
N GLU A 150 6.87 -9.02 12.99
CA GLU A 150 7.01 -8.84 11.55
C GLU A 150 6.72 -7.39 11.15
N ILE A 151 7.26 -6.95 10.01
CA ILE A 151 6.92 -5.65 9.43
C ILE A 151 6.07 -5.89 8.19
N TRP A 152 4.82 -5.44 8.24
CA TRP A 152 3.89 -5.55 7.11
C TRP A 152 3.73 -4.20 6.44
N VAL A 153 4.11 -4.13 5.16
CA VAL A 153 3.99 -2.89 4.36
C VAL A 153 2.84 -3.05 3.38
N SER A 154 1.86 -2.17 3.46
CA SER A 154 0.68 -2.17 2.59
C SER A 154 0.48 -0.83 1.90
N ARG A 155 -0.20 -0.85 0.75
CA ARG A 155 -0.53 0.35 -0.01
C ARG A 155 -1.92 0.22 -0.59
N GLY A 156 -2.75 1.24 -0.36
CA GLY A 156 -4.02 1.42 -1.06
C GLY A 156 -3.81 1.58 -2.57
N ALA A 157 -4.54 0.81 -3.37
CA ALA A 157 -4.58 0.98 -4.84
C ALA A 157 -5.35 2.23 -5.22
#